data_AF-A0A497FA03-F1
#
_entry.id   AF-A0A497FA03-F1
#
_cell.length_a   1.000
_cell.length_b   1.000
_cell.length_c   1.000
_cell.angle_alpha   90.00
_cell.angle_beta   90.00
_cell.angle_gamma   90.00
#
_symmetry.space_group_name_H-M   'P 1'
#
loop_
_entity.id
_entity.type
_entity.pdbx_description
1 polymer ?
#
loop_
_entity_poly.entity_id
_entity_poly.type
_entity_poly.pdbx_seq_one_letter_code
_entity_poly.pdbx_strand_id
1 'polypeptide(L)'
;MVVVPRMLGIVNLASILSSLRVAKCLLGTFGPISERVKINASILDALGWEKTIVIDGFGEYSALCSLCRDCKLVRLGFNASISPFNLSWFDPYIRAFEISEAFKLSFHISEVSARILQQALARFVARGVYEPSVEDVILEIESQSQIASTRPYSFRLLRLLDNLTWGRIGSSFSGFLGLDDVGNSLLIVDLHHLPREFRVLASILLFLNFSERSDVKLVLEESDLLMPGLMRALREEYAVAFERTLFILDILKRSRNPAIILSCRSPMLLAFRARLSLNCAFSSPPRSKEEFNALSALLPLADFRLEHVNYIPSSAFLVFYGGRVSIAELKFKELPEVRIPVEDVIKPTKPKVESALHKMFRGLADPAAQILSFLLQGAADRDTLMGYAVGVLGLSSEVAQRIISVLSAYGFIADVVGRDGKYYLRITPSGIAALNEYSSYRGDGDE
;
A
#
# COMPACT_ATOMS: atom_id res chain seq x y z
N MET A 1 -43.51 8.13 -18.70
CA MET A 1 -42.93 9.35 -18.11
C MET A 1 -42.82 9.14 -16.61
N VAL A 2 -41.61 9.01 -16.08
CA VAL A 2 -41.38 8.98 -14.62
C VAL A 2 -41.51 10.41 -14.13
N VAL A 3 -42.53 10.69 -13.31
CA VAL A 3 -42.70 12.00 -12.68
C VAL A 3 -41.70 12.08 -11.53
N VAL A 4 -40.54 12.69 -11.77
CA VAL A 4 -39.61 13.03 -10.70
C VAL A 4 -40.34 14.03 -9.77
N PRO A 5 -40.38 13.81 -8.45
CA PRO A 5 -40.99 14.74 -7.52
C PRO A 5 -40.40 16.13 -7.75
N ARG A 6 -41.23 17.18 -7.80
CA ARG A 6 -40.80 18.59 -7.99
C ARG A 6 -39.70 19.04 -7.00
N MET A 7 -39.46 18.28 -5.93
CA MET A 7 -38.45 18.53 -4.92
C MET A 7 -37.04 18.01 -5.27
N LEU A 8 -36.90 16.99 -6.13
CA LEU A 8 -35.59 16.54 -6.63
C LEU A 8 -35.28 17.26 -7.93
N GLY A 9 -34.53 18.37 -7.83
CA GLY A 9 -34.03 19.08 -8.99
C GLY A 9 -33.11 18.17 -9.83
N ILE A 10 -33.30 18.16 -11.15
CA ILE A 10 -32.32 17.61 -12.08
C ILE A 10 -31.24 18.67 -12.26
N VAL A 11 -29.98 18.31 -11.99
CA VAL A 11 -28.85 19.23 -12.06
C VAL A 11 -27.88 18.85 -13.16
N ASN A 12 -27.26 19.87 -13.77
CA ASN A 12 -26.15 19.68 -14.69
C ASN A 12 -24.84 19.55 -13.88
N LEU A 13 -24.18 18.40 -14.01
CA LEU A 13 -22.96 18.09 -13.27
C LEU A 13 -21.83 19.08 -13.55
N ALA A 14 -21.64 19.49 -14.81
CA ALA A 14 -20.62 20.47 -15.19
C ALA A 14 -20.89 21.82 -14.52
N SER A 15 -22.16 22.23 -14.38
CA SER A 15 -22.51 23.46 -13.67
C SER A 15 -22.11 23.39 -12.19
N ILE A 16 -22.44 22.31 -11.50
CA ILE A 16 -22.07 22.11 -10.09
C ILE A 16 -20.55 22.12 -9.93
N LEU A 17 -19.84 21.30 -10.70
CA LEU A 17 -18.39 21.19 -10.59
C LEU A 17 -17.69 22.49 -10.98
N SER A 18 -18.19 23.23 -11.97
CA SER A 18 -17.67 24.56 -12.32
C SER A 18 -17.92 25.60 -11.23
N SER A 19 -18.95 25.44 -10.39
CA SER A 19 -19.24 26.34 -9.26
C SER A 19 -18.32 26.10 -8.07
N LEU A 20 -17.71 24.92 -7.98
CA LEU A 20 -16.72 24.55 -6.96
C LEU A 20 -15.35 25.18 -7.25
N ARG A 21 -15.27 26.42 -7.77
CA ARG A 21 -14.00 27.16 -8.07
C ARG A 21 -13.19 27.48 -6.81
N VAL A 22 -12.79 26.44 -6.10
CA VAL A 22 -11.81 26.43 -5.02
C VAL A 22 -10.50 25.96 -5.66
N ALA A 23 -9.36 26.36 -5.10
CA ALA A 23 -8.04 25.91 -5.55
C ALA A 23 -7.88 24.37 -5.54
N LYS A 24 -8.77 23.66 -4.82
CA LYS A 24 -8.82 22.21 -4.69
C LYS A 24 -10.23 21.72 -4.47
N CYS A 25 -10.67 20.73 -5.25
CA CYS A 25 -11.97 20.09 -5.14
C CYS A 25 -11.83 18.67 -4.56
N LEU A 26 -12.39 18.44 -3.37
CA LEU A 26 -12.47 17.11 -2.76
C LEU A 26 -13.90 16.58 -2.87
N LEU A 27 -14.07 15.49 -3.61
CA LEU A 27 -15.35 14.89 -3.94
C LEU A 27 -15.46 13.51 -3.27
N GLY A 28 -16.66 13.12 -2.84
CA GLY A 28 -16.93 11.78 -2.32
C GLY A 28 -17.86 11.01 -3.23
N THR A 29 -17.56 9.73 -3.54
CA THR A 29 -18.47 8.86 -4.29
C THR A 29 -18.76 7.56 -3.56
N PHE A 30 -20.07 7.26 -3.44
CA PHE A 30 -20.59 6.19 -2.58
C PHE A 30 -21.57 5.28 -3.32
N GLY A 31 -21.70 4.04 -2.86
CA GLY A 31 -22.56 3.01 -3.46
C GLY A 31 -21.80 1.74 -3.85
N PRO A 32 -22.41 0.76 -4.54
CA PRO A 32 -21.72 -0.43 -5.05
C PRO A 32 -20.64 -0.10 -6.09
N ILE A 33 -19.59 -0.91 -6.21
CA ILE A 33 -18.44 -0.62 -7.11
C ILE A 33 -18.87 -0.36 -8.55
N SER A 34 -19.76 -1.21 -9.10
CA SER A 34 -20.27 -1.06 -10.46
C SER A 34 -20.98 0.28 -10.71
N GLU A 35 -21.63 0.84 -9.70
CA GLU A 35 -22.27 2.16 -9.79
C GLU A 35 -21.26 3.28 -9.58
N ARG A 36 -20.31 3.11 -8.64
CA ARG A 36 -19.26 4.11 -8.37
C ARG A 36 -18.41 4.37 -9.61
N VAL A 37 -18.05 3.34 -10.37
CA VAL A 37 -17.30 3.52 -11.63
C VAL A 37 -18.10 4.36 -12.63
N LYS A 38 -19.42 4.13 -12.77
CA LYS A 38 -20.29 4.93 -13.66
C LYS A 38 -20.43 6.39 -13.20
N ILE A 39 -20.58 6.60 -11.89
CA ILE A 39 -20.66 7.93 -11.28
C ILE A 39 -19.33 8.67 -11.49
N ASN A 40 -18.21 8.02 -11.19
CA ASN A 40 -16.87 8.59 -11.36
C ASN A 40 -16.59 8.89 -12.84
N ALA A 41 -16.96 8.00 -13.77
CA ALA A 41 -16.88 8.27 -15.19
C ALA A 41 -17.71 9.50 -15.61
N SER A 42 -18.90 9.68 -15.04
CA SER A 42 -19.74 10.86 -15.29
C SER A 42 -19.10 12.14 -14.75
N ILE A 43 -18.47 12.08 -13.56
CA ILE A 43 -17.72 13.19 -12.96
C ILE A 43 -16.49 13.53 -13.81
N LEU A 44 -15.74 12.53 -14.26
CA LEU A 44 -14.57 12.71 -15.11
C LEU A 44 -14.94 13.28 -16.49
N ASP A 45 -16.09 12.89 -17.07
CA ASP A 45 -16.60 13.51 -18.30
C ASP A 45 -16.85 15.02 -18.11
N ALA A 46 -17.38 15.41 -16.94
CA ALA A 46 -17.64 16.81 -16.60
C ALA A 46 -16.37 17.61 -16.21
N LEU A 47 -15.35 16.97 -15.64
CA LEU A 47 -14.06 17.59 -15.30
C LEU A 47 -13.02 17.53 -16.44
N GLY A 48 -13.29 16.75 -17.48
CA GLY A 48 -12.33 16.31 -18.49
C GLY A 48 -11.50 15.12 -18.02
N TRP A 49 -11.28 14.17 -18.93
CA TRP A 49 -10.56 12.92 -18.68
C TRP A 49 -9.04 13.11 -18.59
N GLU A 50 -8.50 14.11 -19.28
CA GLU A 50 -7.06 14.34 -19.38
C GLU A 50 -6.41 14.56 -18.01
N LYS A 51 -5.20 14.04 -17.88
CA LYS A 51 -4.36 14.13 -16.68
C LYS A 51 -5.06 13.60 -15.44
N THR A 52 -5.74 12.47 -15.59
CA THR A 52 -6.42 11.80 -14.48
C THR A 52 -5.72 10.50 -14.16
N ILE A 53 -5.48 10.24 -12.88
CA ILE A 53 -4.98 8.96 -12.40
C ILE A 53 -6.04 8.32 -11.52
N VAL A 54 -6.42 7.10 -11.86
CA VAL A 54 -7.30 6.25 -11.05
C VAL A 54 -6.44 5.21 -10.37
N ILE A 55 -6.46 5.18 -9.04
CA ILE A 55 -5.88 4.10 -8.24
C ILE A 55 -7.03 3.11 -7.98
N ASP A 56 -7.03 1.99 -8.72
CA ASP A 56 -8.13 1.04 -8.76
C ASP A 56 -7.81 -0.22 -7.94
N GLY A 57 -8.50 -0.38 -6.81
CA GLY A 57 -8.36 -1.54 -5.93
C GLY A 57 -9.18 -2.77 -6.34
N PHE A 58 -10.16 -2.63 -7.24
CA PHE A 58 -11.08 -3.72 -7.65
C PHE A 58 -10.88 -4.20 -9.09
N GLY A 59 -10.23 -3.42 -9.95
CA GLY A 59 -9.99 -3.75 -11.36
C GLY A 59 -11.14 -3.36 -12.31
N GLU A 60 -12.21 -2.77 -11.77
CA GLU A 60 -13.44 -2.43 -12.49
C GLU A 60 -13.30 -1.19 -13.37
N TYR A 61 -12.30 -0.34 -13.14
CA TYR A 61 -12.08 0.85 -13.99
C TYR A 61 -11.49 0.49 -15.35
N SER A 62 -10.98 -0.72 -15.54
CA SER A 62 -10.53 -1.22 -16.84
C SER A 62 -11.60 -1.08 -17.93
N ALA A 63 -12.89 -1.12 -17.57
CA ALA A 63 -13.99 -0.87 -18.51
C ALA A 63 -13.91 0.52 -19.18
N LEU A 64 -13.30 1.52 -18.53
CA LEU A 64 -13.23 2.88 -19.06
C LEU A 64 -12.29 3.03 -20.26
N CYS A 65 -11.34 2.11 -20.49
CA CYS A 65 -10.50 2.21 -21.69
C CYS A 65 -11.27 1.91 -22.99
N SER A 66 -12.45 1.29 -22.89
CA SER A 66 -13.36 1.16 -24.04
C SER A 66 -14.11 2.46 -24.38
N LEU A 67 -14.16 3.40 -23.43
CA LEU A 67 -14.91 4.65 -23.54
C LEU A 67 -14.00 5.85 -23.85
N CYS A 68 -12.77 5.84 -23.34
CA CYS A 68 -11.79 6.91 -23.53
C CYS A 68 -10.65 6.42 -24.46
N ARG A 69 -10.47 7.08 -25.60
CA ARG A 69 -9.45 6.73 -26.60
C ARG A 69 -8.03 6.85 -26.04
N ASP A 70 -7.78 7.89 -25.24
CA ASP A 70 -6.49 8.15 -24.61
C ASP A 70 -6.49 7.63 -23.17
N CYS A 71 -6.70 6.33 -23.02
CA CYS A 71 -6.68 5.66 -21.74
C CYS A 71 -5.59 4.59 -21.68
N LYS A 72 -4.72 4.69 -20.68
CA LYS A 72 -3.66 3.73 -20.40
C LYS A 72 -4.05 2.90 -19.18
N LEU A 73 -4.13 1.58 -19.36
CA LEU A 73 -4.30 0.63 -18.28
C LEU A 73 -2.95 0.03 -17.90
N VAL A 74 -2.56 0.23 -16.65
CA VAL A 74 -1.39 -0.41 -16.06
C VAL A 74 -1.80 -1.24 -14.87
N ARG A 75 -1.28 -2.46 -14.80
CA ARG A 75 -1.52 -3.40 -13.70
C ARG A 75 -0.19 -3.70 -13.05
N LEU A 76 -0.10 -3.37 -11.76
CA LEU A 76 1.15 -3.53 -11.04
C LEU A 76 1.55 -5.01 -10.99
N GLY A 77 2.81 -5.29 -11.32
CA GLY A 77 3.38 -6.63 -11.36
C GLY A 77 3.13 -7.40 -12.66
N PHE A 78 2.50 -6.78 -13.66
CA PHE A 78 2.27 -7.34 -15.00
C PHE A 78 2.91 -6.48 -16.09
N ASN A 79 2.45 -5.25 -16.30
CA ASN A 79 3.03 -4.31 -17.27
C ASN A 79 3.58 -3.02 -16.64
N ALA A 80 3.47 -2.87 -15.32
CA ALA A 80 4.00 -1.74 -14.59
C ALA A 80 4.47 -2.13 -13.19
N SER A 81 5.29 -1.29 -12.61
CA SER A 81 5.81 -1.40 -11.26
C SER A 81 6.00 -0.01 -10.67
N ILE A 82 6.03 0.08 -9.35
CA ILE A 82 6.41 1.32 -8.66
C ILE A 82 7.72 1.09 -7.93
N SER A 83 8.55 2.14 -7.82
CA SER A 83 9.67 2.12 -6.89
C SER A 83 9.14 2.43 -5.49
N PRO A 84 9.24 1.50 -4.51
CA PRO A 84 8.75 1.72 -3.16
C PRO A 84 9.55 2.77 -2.40
N PHE A 85 10.79 3.02 -2.83
CA PHE A 85 11.74 3.92 -2.19
C PHE A 85 12.10 5.11 -3.09
N ASN A 86 11.09 5.74 -3.69
CA ASN A 86 11.30 6.98 -4.45
C ASN A 86 11.44 8.19 -3.51
N LEU A 87 12.69 8.60 -3.26
CA LEU A 87 13.09 9.73 -2.43
C LEU A 87 13.24 11.03 -3.24
N SER A 88 12.96 11.00 -4.55
CA SER A 88 13.06 12.13 -5.47
C SER A 88 11.96 13.15 -5.21
N TRP A 89 12.06 13.85 -4.08
CA TRP A 89 11.12 14.89 -3.65
C TRP A 89 11.85 16.19 -3.26
N PHE A 90 11.11 17.29 -3.09
CA PHE A 90 11.65 18.58 -2.66
C PHE A 90 12.43 18.47 -1.35
N ASP A 91 11.92 17.70 -0.39
CA ASP A 91 12.66 17.30 0.80
C ASP A 91 12.79 15.76 0.89
N PRO A 92 13.92 15.20 0.44
CA PRO A 92 14.14 13.75 0.47
C PRO A 92 14.12 13.13 1.88
N TYR A 93 14.40 13.91 2.95
CA TYR A 93 14.35 13.42 4.32
C TYR A 93 12.91 13.30 4.84
N ILE A 94 12.06 14.28 4.52
CA ILE A 94 10.63 14.15 4.80
C ILE A 94 10.04 13.01 3.95
N ARG A 95 10.50 12.83 2.70
CA ARG A 95 10.09 11.68 1.88
C ARG A 95 10.46 10.34 2.51
N ALA A 96 11.66 10.22 3.05
CA ALA A 96 12.10 9.04 3.79
C ALA A 96 11.19 8.75 5.00
N PHE A 97 10.79 9.79 5.73
CA PHE A 97 9.82 9.67 6.83
C PHE A 97 8.46 9.19 6.32
N GLU A 98 7.90 9.80 5.28
CA GLU A 98 6.59 9.44 4.72
C GLU A 98 6.54 8.01 4.19
N ILE A 99 7.61 7.56 3.53
CA ILE A 99 7.71 6.17 3.07
C ILE A 99 7.78 5.23 4.27
N SER A 100 8.58 5.56 5.31
CA SER A 100 8.64 4.73 6.51
C SER A 100 7.29 4.62 7.23
N GLU A 101 6.52 5.71 7.30
CA GLU A 101 5.17 5.73 7.84
C GLU A 101 4.20 4.91 6.97
N ALA A 102 4.33 4.97 5.65
CA ALA A 102 3.53 4.14 4.74
C ALA A 102 3.73 2.64 5.02
N PHE A 103 4.98 2.20 5.24
CA PHE A 103 5.28 0.83 5.66
C PHE A 103 4.72 0.49 7.05
N LYS A 104 4.87 1.41 8.01
CA LYS A 104 4.30 1.28 9.37
C LYS A 104 2.81 1.00 9.35
N LEU A 105 2.08 1.84 8.63
CA LEU A 105 0.62 1.86 8.60
C LEU A 105 0.02 0.77 7.70
N SER A 106 0.80 0.23 6.76
CA SER A 106 0.38 -0.87 5.87
C SER A 106 0.62 -2.24 6.50
N PHE A 107 1.76 -2.44 7.17
CA PHE A 107 2.17 -3.75 7.70
C PHE A 107 2.13 -3.88 9.22
N HIS A 108 1.69 -2.83 9.92
CA HIS A 108 1.58 -2.79 11.38
C HIS A 108 2.92 -3.14 12.06
N ILE A 109 4.03 -2.61 11.52
CA ILE A 109 5.35 -2.73 12.16
C ILE A 109 5.47 -1.72 13.30
N SER A 110 6.39 -1.96 14.24
CA SER A 110 6.59 -1.06 15.37
C SER A 110 7.20 0.28 14.95
N GLU A 111 7.00 1.31 15.77
CA GLU A 111 7.63 2.62 15.61
C GLU A 111 9.17 2.50 15.51
N VAL A 112 9.77 1.60 16.28
CA VAL A 112 11.23 1.34 16.22
C VAL A 112 11.63 0.77 14.86
N SER A 113 10.83 -0.14 14.30
CA SER A 113 11.08 -0.72 12.97
C SER A 113 10.95 0.35 11.88
N ALA A 114 9.90 1.17 11.94
CA ALA A 114 9.72 2.29 11.01
C ALA A 114 10.89 3.28 11.09
N ARG A 115 11.38 3.58 12.30
CA ARG A 115 12.55 4.44 12.50
C ARG A 115 13.84 3.84 11.95
N ILE A 116 14.03 2.53 12.03
CA ILE A 116 15.16 1.84 11.39
C ILE A 116 15.08 2.02 9.86
N LEU A 117 13.91 1.81 9.26
CA LEU A 117 13.71 2.04 7.83
C LEU A 117 13.98 3.51 7.45
N GLN A 118 13.45 4.46 8.22
CA GLN A 118 13.69 5.89 8.02
C GLN A 118 15.18 6.23 8.06
N GLN A 119 15.92 5.69 9.03
CA GLN A 119 17.37 5.89 9.16
C GLN A 119 18.15 5.29 7.98
N ALA A 120 17.77 4.10 7.50
CA ALA A 120 18.34 3.52 6.29
C ALA A 120 18.11 4.41 5.06
N LEU A 121 16.87 4.86 4.84
CA LEU A 121 16.53 5.75 3.73
C LEU A 121 17.27 7.10 3.83
N ALA A 122 17.36 7.69 5.02
CA ALA A 122 18.10 8.94 5.24
C ALA A 122 19.60 8.80 4.94
N ARG A 123 20.20 7.62 5.17
CA ARG A 123 21.59 7.35 4.77
C ARG A 123 21.77 7.28 3.25
N PHE A 124 20.79 6.75 2.51
CA PHE A 124 20.80 6.82 1.05
C PHE A 124 20.72 8.27 0.55
N VAL A 125 19.83 9.08 1.13
CA VAL A 125 19.76 10.53 0.85
C VAL A 125 21.12 11.20 1.09
N ALA A 126 21.77 10.93 2.23
CA ALA A 126 23.07 11.50 2.55
C ALA A 126 24.19 11.05 1.58
N ARG A 127 24.06 9.87 0.96
CA ARG A 127 24.96 9.35 -0.09
C ARG A 127 24.57 9.81 -1.50
N GLY A 128 23.51 10.60 -1.65
CA GLY A 128 23.00 11.07 -2.95
C GLY A 128 22.26 10.01 -3.76
N VAL A 129 21.77 8.94 -3.12
CA VAL A 129 20.99 7.88 -3.76
C VAL A 129 19.51 8.11 -3.47
N TYR A 130 18.73 8.44 -4.50
CA TYR A 130 17.32 8.83 -4.34
C TYR A 130 16.30 7.75 -4.71
N GLU A 131 16.72 6.69 -5.40
CA GLU A 131 15.84 5.56 -5.74
C GLU A 131 16.56 4.23 -5.45
N PRO A 132 16.88 3.93 -4.18
CA PRO A 132 17.49 2.64 -3.82
C PRO A 132 16.52 1.49 -4.11
N SER A 133 17.06 0.35 -4.54
CA SER A 133 16.27 -0.88 -4.72
C SER A 133 15.82 -1.46 -3.38
N VAL A 134 14.88 -2.41 -3.41
CA VAL A 134 14.46 -3.14 -2.21
C VAL A 134 15.66 -3.87 -1.59
N GLU A 135 16.49 -4.48 -2.43
CA GLU A 135 17.70 -5.18 -2.04
C GLU A 135 18.74 -4.27 -1.37
N ASP A 136 18.93 -3.04 -1.89
CA ASP A 136 19.83 -2.07 -1.29
C ASP A 136 19.38 -1.69 0.13
N VAL A 137 18.07 -1.47 0.31
CA VAL A 137 17.49 -1.12 1.60
C VAL A 137 17.59 -2.28 2.60
N ILE A 138 17.37 -3.52 2.15
CA ILE A 138 17.58 -4.73 2.97
C ILE A 138 19.01 -4.76 3.50
N LEU A 139 20.01 -4.63 2.61
CA LEU A 139 21.43 -4.68 2.99
C LEU A 139 21.82 -3.57 3.98
N GLU A 140 21.28 -2.37 3.82
CA GLU A 140 21.55 -1.25 4.73
C GLU A 140 20.92 -1.49 6.12
N ILE A 141 19.72 -2.06 6.19
CA ILE A 141 19.08 -2.43 7.47
C ILE A 141 19.82 -3.58 8.14
N GLU A 142 20.25 -4.60 7.39
CA GLU A 142 21.08 -5.68 7.92
C GLU A 142 22.38 -5.16 8.53
N SER A 143 23.03 -4.19 7.87
CA SER A 143 24.21 -3.52 8.40
C SER A 143 23.93 -2.78 9.71
N GLN A 144 22.80 -2.09 9.83
CA GLN A 144 22.39 -1.39 11.05
C GLN A 144 22.02 -2.35 12.20
N SER A 145 21.43 -3.50 11.88
CA SER A 145 21.01 -4.51 12.86
C SER A 145 22.17 -5.12 13.67
N GLN A 146 23.42 -4.87 13.24
CA GLN A 146 24.63 -5.22 13.98
C GLN A 146 24.73 -4.47 15.33
N ILE A 147 24.00 -3.36 15.50
CA ILE A 147 23.91 -2.63 16.77
C ILE A 147 22.83 -3.30 17.65
N ALA A 148 23.24 -3.86 18.79
CA ALA A 148 22.43 -4.72 19.67
C ALA A 148 21.04 -4.17 20.04
N SER A 149 20.88 -2.85 20.16
CA SER A 149 19.61 -2.20 20.52
C SER A 149 18.54 -2.26 19.42
N THR A 150 18.91 -2.46 18.16
CA THR A 150 18.00 -2.44 16.99
C THR A 150 17.60 -3.83 16.52
N ARG A 151 18.36 -4.85 16.95
CA ARG A 151 18.29 -6.23 16.46
C ARG A 151 16.90 -6.87 16.52
N PRO A 152 16.14 -6.82 17.63
CA PRO A 152 14.83 -7.48 17.73
C PRO A 152 13.78 -6.88 16.78
N TYR A 153 13.96 -5.62 16.38
CA TYR A 153 13.01 -4.86 15.58
C TYR A 153 13.32 -4.93 14.07
N SER A 154 14.53 -5.32 13.70
CA SER A 154 14.95 -5.46 12.30
C SER A 154 14.35 -6.70 11.62
N PHE A 155 14.15 -7.81 12.33
CA PHE A 155 13.73 -9.09 11.75
C PHE A 155 12.40 -9.02 10.99
N ARG A 156 11.35 -8.47 11.64
CA ARG A 156 10.02 -8.38 11.03
C ARG A 156 10.04 -7.45 9.81
N LEU A 157 10.80 -6.36 9.87
CA LEU A 157 10.97 -5.43 8.77
C LEU A 157 11.68 -6.11 7.59
N LEU A 158 12.80 -6.79 7.82
CA LEU A 158 13.54 -7.52 6.79
C LEU A 158 12.67 -8.56 6.08
N ARG A 159 11.90 -9.37 6.83
CA ARG A 159 10.96 -10.33 6.23
C ARG A 159 9.87 -9.68 5.36
N LEU A 160 9.42 -8.48 5.73
CA LEU A 160 8.43 -7.74 4.93
C LEU A 160 9.06 -7.16 3.66
N LEU A 161 10.29 -6.66 3.74
CA LEU A 161 11.04 -6.20 2.59
C LEU A 161 11.37 -7.35 1.64
N ASP A 162 11.74 -8.52 2.15
CA ASP A 162 11.95 -9.72 1.34
C ASP A 162 10.73 -10.08 0.49
N ASN A 163 9.50 -9.91 1.02
CA ASN A 163 8.29 -10.16 0.22
C ASN A 163 8.17 -9.23 -1.00
N LEU A 164 8.80 -8.05 -0.96
CA LEU A 164 8.88 -7.10 -2.08
C LEU A 164 9.94 -7.49 -3.13
N THR A 165 10.63 -8.61 -2.97
CA THR A 165 11.63 -9.11 -3.95
C THR A 165 11.12 -10.31 -4.77
N TRP A 166 10.02 -10.95 -4.35
CA TRP A 166 9.55 -12.22 -4.92
C TRP A 166 8.13 -12.18 -5.47
N GLY A 167 7.87 -13.04 -6.46
CA GLY A 167 6.55 -13.28 -7.01
C GLY A 167 5.96 -12.04 -7.69
N ARG A 168 4.62 -11.98 -7.73
CA ARG A 168 3.91 -10.83 -8.31
C ARG A 168 4.02 -9.59 -7.45
N ILE A 169 4.12 -9.74 -6.13
CA ILE A 169 4.35 -8.62 -5.20
C ILE A 169 5.68 -7.96 -5.55
N GLY A 170 6.77 -8.72 -5.64
CA GLY A 170 8.08 -8.15 -5.99
C GLY A 170 8.09 -7.48 -7.36
N SER A 171 7.44 -8.09 -8.36
CA SER A 171 7.26 -7.43 -9.66
C SER A 171 6.56 -6.08 -9.55
N SER A 172 5.52 -5.96 -8.71
CA SER A 172 4.78 -4.70 -8.50
C SER A 172 5.64 -3.59 -7.87
N PHE A 173 6.64 -3.92 -7.07
CA PHE A 173 7.49 -2.97 -6.33
C PHE A 173 8.95 -2.94 -6.85
N SER A 174 9.20 -3.44 -8.05
CA SER A 174 10.56 -3.53 -8.61
C SER A 174 11.12 -2.21 -9.14
N GLY A 175 10.26 -1.22 -9.42
CA GLY A 175 10.65 0.04 -10.07
C GLY A 175 11.17 -0.10 -11.52
N PHE A 176 11.10 -1.29 -12.14
CA PHE A 176 11.65 -1.55 -13.47
C PHE A 176 10.92 -0.84 -14.61
N LEU A 177 9.59 -0.76 -14.50
CA LEU A 177 8.70 -0.07 -15.45
C LEU A 177 7.88 0.95 -14.67
N GLY A 178 8.40 2.18 -14.59
CA GLY A 178 7.77 3.30 -13.89
C GLY A 178 6.44 3.76 -14.49
N LEU A 179 5.79 4.71 -13.83
CA LEU A 179 4.49 5.27 -14.21
C LEU A 179 4.64 6.61 -14.95
N ASP A 180 5.76 6.78 -15.65
CA ASP A 180 6.33 8.10 -15.93
C ASP A 180 5.59 8.92 -16.98
N ASP A 181 4.62 8.32 -17.70
CA ASP A 181 3.88 9.02 -18.74
C ASP A 181 2.35 8.98 -18.54
N VAL A 182 1.88 9.84 -17.63
CA VAL A 182 0.46 10.22 -17.50
C VAL A 182 0.01 11.02 -18.75
N GLY A 183 0.93 11.65 -19.48
CA GLY A 183 0.66 12.44 -20.68
C GLY A 183 -0.55 13.38 -20.52
N ASN A 184 -1.32 13.54 -21.60
CA ASN A 184 -2.69 14.07 -21.57
C ASN A 184 -3.74 12.95 -21.44
N SER A 185 -3.37 11.79 -20.92
CA SER A 185 -4.22 10.59 -20.90
C SER A 185 -4.90 10.36 -19.54
N LEU A 186 -5.91 9.47 -19.55
CA LEU A 186 -6.42 8.81 -18.35
C LEU A 186 -5.52 7.61 -18.03
N LEU A 187 -4.86 7.61 -16.88
CA LEU A 187 -4.08 6.47 -16.39
C LEU A 187 -4.87 5.70 -15.33
N ILE A 188 -5.12 4.41 -15.55
CA ILE A 188 -5.72 3.52 -14.56
C ILE A 188 -4.62 2.61 -14.02
N VAL A 189 -4.35 2.73 -12.73
CA VAL A 189 -3.40 1.91 -11.99
C VAL A 189 -4.16 0.84 -11.24
N ASP A 190 -4.15 -0.36 -11.79
CA ASP A 190 -4.86 -1.52 -11.28
C ASP A 190 -4.02 -2.27 -10.23
N LEU A 191 -4.59 -2.38 -9.02
CA LEU A 191 -4.01 -3.00 -7.82
C LEU A 191 -4.74 -4.27 -7.36
N HIS A 192 -5.78 -4.74 -8.06
CA HIS A 192 -6.71 -5.74 -7.50
C HIS A 192 -6.07 -7.11 -7.21
N HIS A 193 -4.99 -7.46 -7.93
CA HIS A 193 -4.23 -8.70 -7.71
C HIS A 193 -3.34 -8.67 -6.47
N LEU A 194 -3.07 -7.48 -5.91
CA LEU A 194 -2.27 -7.36 -4.70
C LEU A 194 -3.06 -7.78 -3.47
N PRO A 195 -2.43 -8.49 -2.50
CA PRO A 195 -3.01 -8.69 -1.19
C PRO A 195 -3.27 -7.34 -0.49
N ARG A 196 -4.19 -7.34 0.46
CA ARG A 196 -4.74 -6.13 1.07
C ARG A 196 -3.65 -5.18 1.59
N GLU A 197 -2.68 -5.68 2.33
CA GLU A 197 -1.62 -4.87 2.95
C GLU A 197 -0.72 -4.20 1.90
N PHE A 198 -0.41 -4.92 0.82
CA PHE A 198 0.38 -4.38 -0.30
C PHE A 198 -0.44 -3.43 -1.16
N ARG A 199 -1.75 -3.63 -1.26
CA ARG A 199 -2.66 -2.68 -1.89
C ARG A 199 -2.72 -1.36 -1.11
N VAL A 200 -2.80 -1.42 0.23
CA VAL A 200 -2.68 -0.23 1.10
C VAL A 200 -1.38 0.49 0.78
N LEU A 201 -0.24 -0.23 0.84
CA LEU A 201 1.08 0.35 0.59
C LEU A 201 1.15 1.02 -0.79
N ALA A 202 0.76 0.30 -1.84
CA ALA A 202 0.78 0.82 -3.21
C ALA A 202 -0.09 2.07 -3.34
N SER A 203 -1.32 2.06 -2.80
CA SER A 203 -2.20 3.23 -2.81
C SER A 203 -1.61 4.44 -2.09
N ILE A 204 -0.94 4.24 -0.94
CA ILE A 204 -0.27 5.32 -0.20
C ILE A 204 0.91 5.87 -1.01
N LEU A 205 1.78 5.00 -1.53
CA LEU A 205 2.96 5.41 -2.29
C LEU A 205 2.59 6.12 -3.60
N LEU A 206 1.59 5.61 -4.32
CA LEU A 206 1.04 6.26 -5.51
C LEU A 206 0.44 7.62 -5.15
N PHE A 207 -0.32 7.70 -4.05
CA PHE A 207 -0.87 8.97 -3.62
C PHE A 207 0.25 9.97 -3.26
N LEU A 208 1.29 9.55 -2.55
CA LEU A 208 2.48 10.36 -2.26
C LEU A 208 3.21 10.83 -3.53
N ASN A 209 3.28 10.02 -4.57
CA ASN A 209 3.94 10.36 -5.84
C ASN A 209 3.13 11.36 -6.67
N PHE A 210 1.80 11.27 -6.64
CA PHE A 210 0.95 12.10 -7.48
C PHE A 210 0.26 13.25 -6.74
N SER A 211 0.31 13.28 -5.40
CA SER A 211 -0.37 14.28 -4.56
C SER A 211 0.05 15.72 -4.87
N GLU A 212 1.25 15.91 -5.41
CA GLU A 212 1.83 17.24 -5.59
C GLU A 212 1.73 17.77 -7.02
N ARG A 213 1.22 16.95 -7.94
CA ARG A 213 1.01 17.34 -9.32
C ARG A 213 -0.24 18.21 -9.44
N SER A 214 -0.04 19.52 -9.59
CA SER A 214 -1.13 20.50 -9.70
C SER A 214 -1.95 20.40 -10.98
N ASP A 215 -1.47 19.62 -11.95
CA ASP A 215 -2.14 19.38 -13.22
C ASP A 215 -2.88 18.03 -13.26
N VAL A 216 -2.73 17.18 -12.24
CA VAL A 216 -3.27 15.82 -12.23
C VAL A 216 -4.45 15.69 -11.28
N LYS A 217 -5.56 15.14 -11.75
CA LYS A 217 -6.73 14.76 -10.94
C LYS A 217 -6.54 13.33 -10.43
N LEU A 218 -7.04 13.04 -9.22
CA LEU A 218 -6.92 11.72 -8.60
C LEU A 218 -8.27 11.11 -8.30
N VAL A 219 -8.41 9.82 -8.59
CA VAL A 219 -9.49 8.97 -8.08
C VAL A 219 -8.86 7.92 -7.17
N LEU A 220 -9.22 7.98 -5.89
CA LEU A 220 -8.77 7.04 -4.87
C LEU A 220 -9.90 6.03 -4.61
N GLU A 221 -9.87 4.90 -5.31
CA GLU A 221 -10.79 3.80 -5.02
C GLU A 221 -10.42 3.12 -3.69
N GLU A 222 -11.40 2.52 -3.02
CA GLU A 222 -11.21 1.97 -1.65
C GLU A 222 -10.65 3.03 -0.67
N SER A 223 -11.13 4.27 -0.74
CA SER A 223 -10.67 5.35 0.17
C SER A 223 -10.89 5.04 1.66
N ASP A 224 -11.83 4.16 2.00
CA ASP A 224 -12.05 3.62 3.33
C ASP A 224 -10.93 2.69 3.81
N LEU A 225 -10.18 2.08 2.89
CA LEU A 225 -8.97 1.34 3.23
C LEU A 225 -7.88 2.31 3.71
N LEU A 226 -7.74 3.46 3.07
CA LEU A 226 -6.76 4.50 3.44
C LEU A 226 -7.18 5.27 4.69
N MET A 227 -8.45 5.67 4.78
CA MET A 227 -9.00 6.48 5.87
C MET A 227 -10.24 5.81 6.45
N PRO A 228 -10.08 4.68 7.17
CA PRO A 228 -11.20 3.91 7.69
C PRO A 228 -12.02 4.70 8.71
N GLY A 229 -13.33 4.54 8.62
CA GLY A 229 -14.26 4.90 9.67
C GLY A 229 -14.00 4.02 10.89
N LEU A 230 -13.90 4.64 12.07
CA LEU A 230 -13.54 3.95 13.31
C LEU A 230 -14.72 3.17 13.93
N MET A 231 -15.75 2.89 13.14
CA MET A 231 -16.93 2.13 13.57
C MET A 231 -16.54 0.65 13.67
N ARG A 232 -16.46 0.13 14.90
CA ARG A 232 -16.23 -1.29 15.25
C ARG A 232 -14.80 -1.83 15.12
N ALA A 233 -13.77 -0.99 15.08
CA ALA A 233 -12.38 -1.47 15.17
C ALA A 233 -12.08 -2.01 16.58
N LEU A 234 -11.33 -3.11 16.68
CA LEU A 234 -10.75 -3.57 17.94
C LEU A 234 -9.76 -2.50 18.45
N ARG A 235 -9.52 -2.41 19.77
CA ARG A 235 -8.72 -1.31 20.38
C ARG A 235 -7.35 -1.10 19.72
N GLU A 236 -6.68 -2.17 19.33
CA GLU A 236 -5.35 -2.13 18.71
C GLU A 236 -5.40 -1.73 17.23
N GLU A 237 -6.42 -2.20 16.49
CA GLU A 237 -6.68 -1.77 15.11
C GLU A 237 -7.11 -0.30 15.04
N TYR A 238 -7.74 0.21 16.12
CA TYR A 238 -8.18 1.59 16.23
C TYR A 238 -7.01 2.57 16.17
N ALA A 239 -5.93 2.30 16.90
CA ALA A 239 -4.75 3.17 16.94
C ALA A 239 -4.12 3.29 15.54
N VAL A 240 -3.89 2.16 14.87
CA VAL A 240 -3.28 2.16 13.53
C VAL A 240 -4.22 2.78 12.49
N ALA A 241 -5.53 2.50 12.56
CA ALA A 241 -6.52 3.12 11.70
C ALA A 241 -6.58 4.65 11.88
N PHE A 242 -6.44 5.13 13.12
CA PHE A 242 -6.41 6.55 13.45
C PHE A 242 -5.14 7.22 12.94
N GLU A 243 -3.97 6.65 13.22
CA GLU A 243 -2.68 7.16 12.70
C GLU A 243 -2.69 7.19 11.17
N ARG A 244 -3.16 6.12 10.52
CA ARG A 244 -3.27 6.06 9.05
C ARG A 244 -4.18 7.16 8.53
N THR A 245 -5.34 7.33 9.14
CA THR A 245 -6.26 8.41 8.78
C THR A 245 -5.61 9.78 8.88
N LEU A 246 -4.90 10.07 9.97
CA LEU A 246 -4.22 11.37 10.14
C LEU A 246 -3.13 11.58 9.10
N PHE A 247 -2.32 10.55 8.83
CA PHE A 247 -1.26 10.59 7.83
C PHE A 247 -1.81 10.88 6.43
N ILE A 248 -2.87 10.17 6.01
CA ILE A 248 -3.49 10.40 4.70
C ILE A 248 -4.18 11.76 4.61
N LEU A 249 -4.82 12.24 5.69
CA LEU A 249 -5.41 13.56 5.73
C LEU A 249 -4.37 14.68 5.60
N ASP A 250 -3.17 14.49 6.14
CA ASP A 250 -2.07 15.44 5.98
C ASP A 250 -1.60 15.50 4.51
N ILE A 251 -1.46 14.34 3.85
CA ILE A 251 -1.19 14.26 2.41
C ILE A 251 -2.31 14.93 1.60
N LEU A 252 -3.57 14.71 1.96
CA LEU A 252 -4.71 15.40 1.35
C LEU A 252 -4.66 16.90 1.58
N LYS A 253 -4.22 17.39 2.73
CA LYS A 253 -4.16 18.83 3.01
C LYS A 253 -3.06 19.52 2.19
N ARG A 254 -1.89 18.90 2.06
CA ARG A 254 -0.74 19.45 1.30
C ARG A 254 -0.81 19.23 -0.21
N SER A 255 -1.65 18.29 -0.65
CA SER A 255 -1.77 17.95 -2.07
C SER A 255 -2.21 19.15 -2.93
N ARG A 256 -1.63 19.27 -4.11
CA ARG A 256 -1.87 20.35 -5.09
C ARG A 256 -2.84 19.96 -6.20
N ASN A 257 -3.34 18.72 -6.21
CA ASN A 257 -4.25 18.23 -7.25
C ASN A 257 -5.51 19.10 -7.31
N PRO A 258 -5.98 19.48 -8.52
CA PRO A 258 -7.16 20.33 -8.69
C PRO A 258 -8.44 19.62 -8.26
N ALA A 259 -8.50 18.29 -8.42
CA ALA A 259 -9.60 17.46 -7.96
C ALA A 259 -9.12 16.11 -7.41
N ILE A 260 -9.72 15.68 -6.31
CA ILE A 260 -9.52 14.35 -5.72
C ILE A 260 -10.90 13.75 -5.43
N ILE A 261 -11.15 12.56 -5.97
CA ILE A 261 -12.36 11.79 -5.73
C ILE A 261 -12.04 10.67 -4.74
N LEU A 262 -12.63 10.76 -3.55
CA LEU A 262 -12.59 9.71 -2.54
C LEU A 262 -13.75 8.75 -2.78
N SER A 263 -13.47 7.55 -3.30
CA SER A 263 -14.50 6.57 -3.63
C SER A 263 -14.48 5.40 -2.64
N CYS A 264 -15.63 5.07 -2.05
CA CYS A 264 -15.78 3.90 -1.20
C CYS A 264 -17.24 3.44 -1.11
N ARG A 265 -17.49 2.25 -0.55
CA ARG A 265 -18.83 1.66 -0.54
C ARG A 265 -19.88 2.51 0.18
N SER A 266 -19.52 3.09 1.30
CA SER A 266 -20.45 3.86 2.14
C SER A 266 -19.71 5.00 2.82
N PRO A 267 -20.33 6.19 2.94
CA PRO A 267 -19.72 7.29 3.68
C PRO A 267 -19.48 6.91 5.15
N MET A 268 -20.23 5.97 5.73
CA MET A 268 -19.99 5.48 7.10
C MET A 268 -18.61 4.84 7.28
N LEU A 269 -18.06 4.25 6.21
CA LEU A 269 -16.75 3.59 6.21
C LEU A 269 -15.59 4.57 6.00
N LEU A 270 -15.87 5.82 5.64
CA LEU A 270 -14.87 6.86 5.49
C LEU A 270 -14.72 7.62 6.80
N ALA A 271 -13.47 7.95 7.17
CA ALA A 271 -13.18 8.72 8.36
C ALA A 271 -13.96 10.04 8.43
N PHE A 272 -14.43 10.39 9.63
CA PHE A 272 -15.25 11.58 9.84
C PHE A 272 -14.60 12.87 9.32
N ARG A 273 -13.30 13.05 9.57
CA ARG A 273 -12.56 14.24 9.13
C ARG A 273 -12.44 14.34 7.59
N ALA A 274 -12.29 13.21 6.90
CA ALA A 274 -12.30 13.18 5.44
C ALA A 274 -13.67 13.58 4.89
N ARG A 275 -14.76 13.09 5.50
CA ARG A 275 -16.13 13.46 5.12
C ARG A 275 -16.41 14.96 5.26
N LEU A 276 -15.99 15.56 6.37
CA LEU A 276 -16.18 17.00 6.62
C LEU A 276 -15.44 17.88 5.60
N SER A 277 -14.40 17.33 4.98
CA SER A 277 -13.59 18.06 4.00
C SER A 277 -14.17 17.96 2.58
N LEU A 278 -15.22 17.16 2.36
CA LEU A 278 -15.84 16.99 1.05
C LEU A 278 -16.58 18.28 0.65
N ASN A 279 -16.29 18.78 -0.54
CA ASN A 279 -17.02 19.90 -1.13
C ASN A 279 -18.38 19.45 -1.71
N CYS A 280 -18.42 18.23 -2.24
CA CYS A 280 -19.62 17.62 -2.81
C CYS A 280 -19.53 16.10 -2.68
N ALA A 281 -20.68 15.45 -2.53
CA ALA A 281 -20.77 14.00 -2.48
C ALA A 281 -21.77 13.49 -3.53
N PHE A 282 -21.53 12.27 -4.01
CA PHE A 282 -22.35 11.60 -4.99
C PHE A 282 -22.63 10.18 -4.52
N SER A 283 -23.83 9.67 -4.78
CA SER A 283 -24.19 8.30 -4.42
C SER A 283 -25.10 7.68 -5.46
N SER A 284 -24.97 6.37 -5.66
CA SER A 284 -26.07 5.61 -6.27
C SER A 284 -27.33 5.74 -5.40
N PRO A 285 -28.54 5.63 -5.98
CA PRO A 285 -29.75 5.50 -5.19
C PRO A 285 -29.62 4.34 -4.19
N PRO A 286 -29.95 4.53 -2.90
CA PRO A 286 -29.80 3.48 -1.90
C PRO A 286 -30.77 2.33 -2.17
N ARG A 287 -30.30 1.09 -2.06
CA ARG A 287 -31.09 -0.13 -2.31
C ARG A 287 -31.75 -0.67 -1.05
N SER A 288 -31.33 -0.20 0.13
CA SER A 288 -31.89 -0.61 1.41
C SER A 288 -32.11 0.57 2.35
N LYS A 289 -32.92 0.36 3.39
CA LYS A 289 -33.16 1.35 4.45
C LYS A 289 -31.87 1.69 5.20
N GLU A 290 -30.99 0.71 5.39
CA GLU A 290 -29.69 0.87 6.03
C GLU A 290 -28.77 1.77 5.20
N GLU A 291 -28.72 1.58 3.88
CA GLU A 291 -27.96 2.44 2.98
C GLU A 291 -28.49 3.87 2.98
N PHE A 292 -29.82 4.04 2.94
CA PHE A 292 -30.45 5.35 3.05
C PHE A 292 -30.12 6.02 4.38
N ASN A 293 -30.22 5.30 5.50
CA ASN A 293 -29.92 5.82 6.84
C ASN A 293 -28.44 6.22 6.97
N ALA A 294 -27.53 5.46 6.34
CA ALA A 294 -26.11 5.78 6.32
C ALA A 294 -25.81 7.08 5.56
N LEU A 295 -26.50 7.31 4.43
CA LEU A 295 -26.42 8.58 3.69
C LEU A 295 -27.05 9.72 4.49
N SER A 296 -28.22 9.50 5.09
CA SER A 296 -28.97 10.52 5.83
C SER A 296 -28.30 11.00 7.09
N ALA A 297 -27.57 10.12 7.77
CA ALA A 297 -26.88 10.46 9.01
C ALA A 297 -25.66 11.37 8.78
N LEU A 298 -25.13 11.42 7.55
CA LEU A 298 -23.81 12.00 7.27
C LEU A 298 -23.83 13.10 6.23
N LEU A 299 -24.77 13.05 5.28
CA LEU A 299 -24.90 14.02 4.22
C LEU A 299 -26.21 14.79 4.41
N PRO A 300 -26.21 16.11 4.13
CA PRO A 300 -27.40 16.92 4.31
C PRO A 300 -28.50 16.45 3.35
N LEU A 301 -29.61 15.99 3.92
CA LEU A 301 -30.80 15.49 3.24
C LEU A 301 -32.04 16.34 3.54
N ALA A 302 -31.89 17.66 3.76
CA ALA A 302 -33.05 18.51 4.00
C ALA A 302 -34.07 18.25 2.87
N ASP A 303 -35.22 17.67 3.23
CA ASP A 303 -36.34 17.29 2.37
C ASP A 303 -36.24 15.97 1.54
N PHE A 304 -35.17 15.17 1.64
CA PHE A 304 -35.10 13.86 0.97
C PHE A 304 -35.50 12.70 1.89
N ARG A 305 -36.52 11.93 1.49
CA ARG A 305 -37.08 10.79 2.25
C ARG A 305 -36.87 9.48 1.49
N LEU A 306 -36.92 8.35 2.21
CA LEU A 306 -36.75 7.02 1.62
C LEU A 306 -37.74 6.76 0.48
N GLU A 307 -38.98 7.22 0.61
CA GLU A 307 -40.02 7.12 -0.42
C GLU A 307 -39.62 7.77 -1.75
N HIS A 308 -38.79 8.83 -1.70
CA HIS A 308 -38.36 9.56 -2.89
C HIS A 308 -37.41 8.72 -3.76
N VAL A 309 -36.73 7.73 -3.18
CA VAL A 309 -35.79 6.85 -3.89
C VAL A 309 -36.48 6.08 -5.02
N ASN A 310 -37.74 5.68 -4.82
CA ASN A 310 -38.53 4.93 -5.80
C ASN A 310 -38.84 5.73 -7.08
N TYR A 311 -38.69 7.05 -7.04
CA TYR A 311 -38.95 7.92 -8.19
C TYR A 311 -37.67 8.32 -8.93
N ILE A 312 -36.50 7.88 -8.46
CA ILE A 312 -35.22 8.17 -9.11
C ILE A 312 -35.06 7.21 -10.30
N PRO A 313 -34.84 7.73 -11.53
CA PRO A 313 -34.55 6.88 -12.68
C PRO A 313 -33.31 6.02 -12.44
N SER A 314 -33.30 4.79 -12.95
CA SER A 314 -32.12 3.92 -12.90
C SER A 314 -30.89 4.50 -13.62
N SER A 315 -31.10 5.44 -14.54
CA SER A 315 -30.06 6.17 -15.24
C SER A 315 -29.59 7.43 -14.49
N ALA A 316 -29.90 7.58 -13.20
CA ALA A 316 -29.55 8.76 -12.42
C ALA A 316 -28.87 8.40 -11.10
N PHE A 317 -28.11 9.36 -10.57
CA PHE A 317 -27.45 9.27 -9.28
C PHE A 317 -27.74 10.51 -8.44
N LEU A 318 -27.58 10.37 -7.13
CA LEU A 318 -27.78 11.43 -6.15
C LEU A 318 -26.56 12.36 -6.10
N VAL A 319 -26.83 13.66 -6.05
CA VAL A 319 -25.85 14.73 -5.86
C VAL A 319 -26.17 15.47 -4.57
N PHE A 320 -25.19 15.56 -3.68
CA PHE A 320 -25.27 16.23 -2.39
C PHE A 320 -24.38 17.46 -2.42
N TYR A 321 -24.99 18.63 -2.50
CA TYR A 321 -24.28 19.90 -2.64
C TYR A 321 -25.05 21.05 -2.01
N GLY A 322 -24.35 21.96 -1.32
CA GLY A 322 -24.96 23.16 -0.73
C GLY A 322 -26.10 22.87 0.25
N GLY A 323 -26.05 21.74 0.96
CA GLY A 323 -27.11 21.33 1.89
C GLY A 323 -28.36 20.72 1.24
N ARG A 324 -28.34 20.49 -0.08
CA ARG A 324 -29.48 19.97 -0.84
C ARG A 324 -29.14 18.67 -1.54
N VAL A 325 -30.20 17.94 -1.88
CA VAL A 325 -30.16 16.71 -2.65
C VAL A 325 -30.75 16.96 -4.02
N SER A 326 -30.04 16.55 -5.05
CA SER A 326 -30.48 16.65 -6.44
C SER A 326 -30.14 15.36 -7.16
N ILE A 327 -30.61 15.21 -8.40
CA ILE A 327 -30.27 14.07 -9.25
C ILE A 327 -29.52 14.54 -10.50
N ALA A 328 -28.52 13.78 -10.91
CA ALA A 328 -27.83 13.95 -12.18
C ALA A 328 -27.97 12.67 -13.02
N GLU A 329 -28.04 12.81 -14.34
CA GLU A 329 -28.06 11.65 -15.24
C GLU A 329 -26.65 11.05 -15.35
N LEU A 330 -26.57 9.73 -15.33
CA LEU A 330 -25.36 8.99 -15.64
C LEU A 330 -25.02 9.22 -17.12
N LYS A 331 -23.78 9.62 -17.37
CA LYS A 331 -23.25 9.72 -18.73
C LYS A 331 -23.24 8.36 -19.43
N PHE A 332 -22.85 7.32 -18.68
CA PHE A 332 -22.74 5.95 -19.16
C PHE A 332 -23.71 5.06 -18.37
N LYS A 333 -24.77 4.59 -19.05
CA LYS A 333 -25.81 3.75 -18.43
C LYS A 333 -25.30 2.33 -18.18
N GLU A 334 -24.47 1.85 -19.10
CA GLU A 334 -23.79 0.56 -19.03
C GLU A 334 -22.29 0.77 -19.26
N LEU A 335 -21.48 -0.01 -18.55
CA LEU A 335 -20.05 -0.11 -18.79
C LEU A 335 -19.82 -1.39 -19.58
N PRO A 336 -19.01 -1.37 -20.65
CA PRO A 336 -18.71 -2.58 -21.39
C PRO A 336 -18.03 -3.60 -20.48
N GLU A 337 -18.53 -4.83 -20.44
CA GLU A 337 -17.89 -5.96 -19.76
C GLU A 337 -16.71 -6.50 -20.59
N VAL A 338 -15.84 -5.61 -21.06
CA VAL A 338 -14.67 -5.98 -21.85
C VAL A 338 -13.49 -6.14 -20.92
N ARG A 339 -13.05 -7.38 -20.70
CA ARG A 339 -11.78 -7.65 -20.04
C ARG A 339 -10.65 -7.24 -20.98
N ILE A 340 -10.09 -6.06 -20.76
CA ILE A 340 -8.93 -5.59 -21.51
C ILE A 340 -7.73 -6.44 -21.08
N PRO A 341 -7.15 -7.24 -21.99
CA PRO A 341 -5.97 -8.02 -21.67
C PRO A 341 -4.83 -7.06 -21.38
N VAL A 342 -4.14 -7.29 -20.26
CA VAL A 342 -2.92 -6.56 -19.93
C VAL A 342 -1.75 -7.44 -20.32
N GLU A 343 -0.80 -6.88 -21.05
CA GLU A 343 0.42 -7.59 -21.44
C GLU A 343 1.24 -7.98 -20.20
N ASP A 344 1.68 -9.24 -20.14
CA ASP A 344 2.50 -9.73 -19.04
C ASP A 344 3.99 -9.54 -19.36
N VAL A 345 4.43 -8.28 -19.28
CA VAL A 345 5.80 -7.81 -19.61
C VAL A 345 6.79 -8.12 -18.49
N ILE A 346 6.40 -7.86 -17.25
CA ILE A 346 7.19 -8.12 -16.04
C ILE A 346 6.91 -9.55 -15.60
N LYS A 347 7.91 -10.42 -15.75
CA LYS A 347 7.80 -11.79 -15.24
C LYS A 347 8.09 -11.82 -13.75
N PRO A 348 7.28 -12.55 -12.96
CA PRO A 348 7.49 -12.66 -11.53
C PRO A 348 8.78 -13.42 -11.27
N THR A 349 9.64 -12.85 -10.43
CA THR A 349 10.79 -13.56 -9.89
C THR A 349 10.24 -14.76 -9.13
N LYS A 350 10.48 -15.97 -9.65
CA LYS A 350 10.04 -17.18 -8.96
C LYS A 350 10.70 -17.17 -7.58
N PRO A 351 9.95 -17.43 -6.49
CA PRO A 351 10.59 -17.74 -5.23
C PRO A 351 11.49 -18.94 -5.53
N LYS A 352 12.80 -18.74 -5.43
CA LYS A 352 13.67 -19.90 -5.44
C LYS A 352 13.25 -20.73 -4.22
N VAL A 353 12.86 -21.98 -4.46
CA VAL A 353 12.73 -22.94 -3.37
C VAL A 353 14.16 -23.12 -2.89
N GLU A 354 14.51 -22.34 -1.90
CA GLU A 354 15.81 -22.31 -1.25
C GLU A 354 15.47 -22.30 0.23
N SER A 355 16.12 -23.17 0.99
CA SER A 355 16.08 -23.16 2.45
C SER A 355 16.31 -21.74 2.99
N ALA A 356 15.77 -21.39 4.16
CA ALA A 356 15.99 -20.08 4.78
C ALA A 356 17.47 -19.67 4.76
N LEU A 357 18.40 -20.58 5.13
CA LEU A 357 19.83 -20.30 5.15
C LEU A 357 20.41 -19.99 3.76
N HIS A 358 20.01 -20.69 2.70
CA HIS A 358 20.40 -20.36 1.33
C HIS A 358 19.93 -18.96 0.90
N LYS A 359 18.70 -18.58 1.28
CA LYS A 359 18.16 -17.24 0.96
C LYS A 359 18.97 -16.12 1.59
N MET A 360 19.31 -16.25 2.88
CA MET A 360 19.94 -15.16 3.63
C MET A 360 21.46 -15.12 3.49
N PHE A 361 22.10 -16.30 3.38
CA PHE A 361 23.56 -16.40 3.36
C PHE A 361 24.13 -16.67 1.97
N ARG A 362 23.28 -17.02 0.98
CA ARG A 362 23.70 -17.36 -0.39
C ARG A 362 24.83 -18.40 -0.36
N GLY A 363 26.01 -18.10 -0.92
CA GLY A 363 27.18 -18.99 -0.89
C GLY A 363 27.78 -19.26 0.51
N LEU A 364 27.27 -18.61 1.56
CA LEU A 364 27.68 -18.81 2.95
C LEU A 364 26.67 -19.63 3.77
N ALA A 365 25.68 -20.25 3.11
CA ALA A 365 24.64 -21.01 3.78
C ALA A 365 25.15 -22.27 4.48
N ASP A 366 26.12 -22.96 3.88
CA ASP A 366 26.78 -24.12 4.48
C ASP A 366 27.51 -23.76 5.78
N PRO A 367 28.40 -22.74 5.82
CA PRO A 367 29.00 -22.30 7.07
C PRO A 367 27.97 -21.84 8.11
N ALA A 368 26.89 -21.15 7.69
CA ALA A 368 25.82 -20.74 8.60
C ALA A 368 25.08 -21.94 9.21
N ALA A 369 24.80 -22.98 8.41
CA ALA A 369 24.20 -24.23 8.87
C ALA A 369 25.12 -24.97 9.86
N GLN A 370 26.43 -25.00 9.60
CA GLN A 370 27.39 -25.63 10.49
C GLN A 370 27.52 -24.88 11.82
N ILE A 371 27.43 -23.55 11.83
CA ILE A 371 27.38 -22.74 13.06
C ILE A 371 26.11 -23.03 13.86
N LEU A 372 24.95 -23.14 13.19
CA LEU A 372 23.70 -23.52 13.86
C LEU A 372 23.75 -24.96 14.40
N SER A 373 24.33 -25.90 13.65
CA SER A 373 24.53 -27.28 14.08
C SER A 373 25.43 -27.38 15.31
N PHE A 374 26.50 -26.57 15.36
CA PHE A 374 27.35 -26.45 16.55
C PHE A 374 26.54 -25.95 17.77
N LEU A 375 25.72 -24.91 17.60
CA LEU A 375 24.87 -24.37 18.67
C LEU A 375 23.67 -25.26 19.05
N LEU A 376 23.35 -26.27 18.23
CA LEU A 376 22.38 -27.32 18.58
C LEU A 376 22.91 -28.23 19.69
N GLN A 377 24.24 -28.40 19.76
CA GLN A 377 24.90 -29.24 20.77
C GLN A 377 24.99 -28.55 22.14
N GLY A 378 24.91 -27.22 22.18
CA GLY A 378 24.96 -26.45 23.42
C GLY A 378 25.10 -24.95 23.17
N ALA A 379 24.87 -24.14 24.23
CA ALA A 379 25.12 -22.70 24.15
C ALA A 379 26.64 -22.43 24.21
N ALA A 380 27.11 -21.46 23.45
CA ALA A 380 28.54 -21.08 23.38
C ALA A 380 28.71 -19.58 23.59
N ASP A 381 29.80 -19.16 24.23
CA ASP A 381 30.15 -17.74 24.28
C ASP A 381 30.60 -17.25 22.89
N ARG A 382 30.64 -15.92 22.72
CA ARG A 382 30.93 -15.30 21.42
C ARG A 382 32.34 -15.64 20.92
N ASP A 383 33.32 -15.71 21.82
CA ASP A 383 34.71 -15.99 21.46
C ASP A 383 34.90 -17.43 21.01
N THR A 384 34.22 -18.38 21.66
CA THR A 384 34.19 -19.80 21.29
C THR A 384 33.53 -19.99 19.93
N LEU A 385 32.41 -19.31 19.69
CA LEU A 385 31.70 -19.38 18.41
C LEU A 385 32.53 -18.76 17.26
N MET A 386 33.20 -17.64 17.53
CA MET A 386 34.15 -17.02 16.59
C MET A 386 35.36 -17.92 16.34
N GLY A 387 35.90 -18.55 17.38
CA GLY A 387 37.01 -19.50 17.30
C GLY A 387 36.66 -20.73 16.47
N TYR A 388 35.43 -21.25 16.61
CA TYR A 388 34.92 -22.32 15.76
C TYR A 388 34.80 -21.86 14.29
N ALA A 389 34.19 -20.70 14.05
CA ALA A 389 33.98 -20.20 12.69
C ALA A 389 35.29 -19.88 11.95
N VAL A 390 36.29 -19.31 12.62
CA VAL A 390 37.58 -19.00 12.01
C VAL A 390 38.49 -20.22 11.96
N GLY A 391 38.62 -20.94 13.08
CA GLY A 391 39.58 -22.03 13.24
C GLY A 391 39.15 -23.36 12.62
N VAL A 392 37.86 -23.70 12.70
CA VAL A 392 37.33 -24.98 12.18
C VAL A 392 36.72 -24.81 10.80
N LEU A 393 35.94 -23.76 10.58
CA LEU A 393 35.29 -23.51 9.28
C LEU A 393 36.18 -22.76 8.28
N GLY A 394 37.36 -22.28 8.70
CA GLY A 394 38.31 -21.58 7.84
C GLY A 394 37.82 -20.23 7.31
N LEU A 395 36.80 -19.63 7.94
CA LEU A 395 36.27 -18.33 7.51
C LEU A 395 37.21 -17.21 7.93
N SER A 396 37.25 -16.12 7.15
CA SER A 396 37.87 -14.88 7.65
C SER A 396 37.07 -14.33 8.83
N SER A 397 37.74 -13.63 9.75
CA SER A 397 37.09 -13.05 10.93
C SER A 397 35.90 -12.15 10.55
N GLU A 398 36.02 -11.38 9.47
CA GLU A 398 34.95 -10.50 8.97
C GLU A 398 33.73 -11.31 8.49
N VAL A 399 33.96 -12.40 7.73
CA VAL A 399 32.89 -13.26 7.23
C VAL A 399 32.22 -14.03 8.37
N ALA A 400 33.00 -14.59 9.29
CA ALA A 400 32.48 -15.27 10.48
C ALA A 400 31.60 -14.33 11.32
N GLN A 401 32.09 -13.12 11.60
CA GLN A 401 31.34 -12.12 12.34
C GLN A 401 30.07 -11.70 11.60
N ARG A 402 30.11 -11.52 10.27
CA ARG A 402 28.93 -11.25 9.46
C ARG A 402 27.91 -12.37 9.57
N ILE A 403 28.34 -13.63 9.49
CA ILE A 403 27.42 -14.78 9.57
C ILE A 403 26.71 -14.84 10.92
N ILE A 404 27.48 -14.78 12.01
CA ILE A 404 26.92 -14.79 13.38
C ILE A 404 25.99 -13.58 13.59
N SER A 405 26.33 -12.44 13.00
CA SER A 405 25.52 -11.22 13.09
C SER A 405 24.18 -11.39 12.39
N VAL A 406 24.17 -11.90 11.16
CA VAL A 406 22.94 -12.20 10.40
C VAL A 406 22.13 -13.28 11.12
N LEU A 407 22.78 -14.33 11.65
CA LEU A 407 22.08 -15.40 12.36
C LEU A 407 21.26 -14.89 13.56
N SER A 408 21.79 -13.98 14.40
CA SER A 408 20.93 -13.40 15.45
C SER A 408 20.09 -12.20 14.99
N ALA A 409 20.41 -11.52 13.89
CA ALA A 409 19.50 -10.51 13.32
C ALA A 409 18.19 -11.15 12.84
N TYR A 410 18.28 -12.33 12.22
CA TYR A 410 17.13 -13.13 11.83
C TYR A 410 16.55 -14.00 12.96
N GLY A 411 17.09 -13.86 14.18
CA GLY A 411 16.58 -14.56 15.36
C GLY A 411 16.75 -16.08 15.34
N PHE A 412 17.69 -16.63 14.55
CA PHE A 412 18.04 -18.06 14.61
C PHE A 412 18.88 -18.41 15.82
N ILE A 413 19.62 -17.44 16.35
CA ILE A 413 20.34 -17.55 17.60
C ILE A 413 19.93 -16.38 18.50
N ALA A 414 20.05 -16.54 19.81
CA ALA A 414 19.70 -15.53 20.80
C ALA A 414 20.75 -15.49 21.92
N ASP A 415 20.94 -14.29 22.48
CA ASP A 415 21.77 -14.08 23.66
C ASP A 415 21.01 -14.53 24.93
N VAL A 416 21.66 -15.33 25.77
CA VAL A 416 21.14 -15.85 27.04
C VAL A 416 22.18 -15.63 28.13
N VAL A 417 21.74 -15.19 29.31
CA VAL A 417 22.62 -15.03 30.47
C VAL A 417 22.74 -16.36 31.20
N GLY A 418 23.97 -16.86 31.32
CA GLY A 418 24.28 -18.06 32.09
C GLY A 418 24.18 -17.83 33.60
N ARG A 419 24.19 -18.93 34.37
CA ARG A 419 24.18 -18.86 35.85
C ARG A 419 25.43 -18.20 36.44
N ASP A 420 26.50 -18.15 35.65
CA ASP A 420 27.77 -17.47 35.91
C ASP A 420 27.73 -15.97 35.56
N GLY A 421 26.60 -15.45 35.09
CA GLY A 421 26.42 -14.05 34.69
C GLY A 421 27.03 -13.69 33.34
N LYS A 422 27.58 -14.67 32.59
CA LYS A 422 28.14 -14.44 31.25
C LYS A 422 27.07 -14.56 30.16
N TYR A 423 27.31 -13.91 29.03
CA TYR A 423 26.44 -13.99 27.86
C TYR A 423 26.85 -15.16 26.96
N TYR A 424 25.89 -16.00 26.64
CA TYR A 424 26.02 -17.13 25.72
C TYR A 424 25.05 -16.98 24.55
N LEU A 425 25.45 -17.46 23.40
CA LEU A 425 24.58 -17.61 22.24
C LEU A 425 23.97 -19.02 22.25
N ARG A 426 22.66 -19.10 22.04
CA ARG A 426 21.93 -20.36 21.89
C ARG A 426 21.08 -20.33 20.63
N ILE A 427 20.93 -21.48 19.97
CA ILE A 427 19.98 -21.65 18.87
C ILE A 427 18.54 -21.49 19.35
N THR A 428 17.71 -20.80 18.57
CA THR A 428 16.27 -20.61 18.84
C THR A 428 15.44 -21.69 18.13
N PRO A 429 14.15 -21.85 18.46
CA PRO A 429 13.25 -22.72 17.70
C PRO A 429 13.21 -22.39 16.19
N SER A 430 13.28 -21.09 15.84
CA SER A 430 13.39 -20.65 14.45
C SER A 430 14.70 -21.10 13.80
N GLY A 431 15.81 -21.07 14.55
CA GLY A 431 17.11 -21.57 14.08
C GLY A 431 17.12 -23.06 13.83
N ILE A 432 16.48 -23.83 14.73
CA ILE A 432 16.32 -25.29 14.56
C ILE A 432 15.47 -25.59 13.33
N ALA A 433 14.35 -24.87 13.15
CA ALA A 433 13.49 -25.03 11.98
C ALA A 433 14.25 -24.73 10.67
N ALA A 434 15.02 -23.63 10.64
CA ALA A 434 15.83 -23.25 9.48
C ALA A 434 16.95 -24.27 9.18
N LEU A 435 17.58 -24.83 10.21
CA LEU A 435 18.60 -25.88 10.07
C LEU A 435 18.01 -27.19 9.53
N ASN A 436 16.83 -27.58 10.01
CA ASN A 436 16.12 -28.77 9.53
C ASN A 436 15.64 -28.60 8.08
N GLU A 437 15.11 -27.42 7.74
CA GLU A 437 14.75 -27.05 6.36
C GLU A 437 15.97 -27.14 5.43
N TYR A 438 17.11 -26.57 5.85
CA TYR A 438 18.36 -26.65 5.10
C TYR A 438 18.84 -28.08 4.87
N SER A 439 18.80 -28.91 5.91
CA SER A 439 19.25 -30.29 5.85
C SER A 439 18.34 -31.14 4.93
N SER A 440 17.04 -30.89 4.97
CA SER A 440 16.07 -31.54 4.06
C SER A 440 16.28 -31.09 2.62
N TYR A 441 16.51 -29.80 2.40
CA TYR A 441 16.79 -29.22 1.08
C TYR A 441 18.10 -29.74 0.46
N ARG A 442 19.14 -29.99 1.27
CA ARG A 442 20.39 -30.63 0.82
C ARG A 442 20.18 -32.11 0.47
N GLY A 443 19.26 -32.80 1.14
CA GLY A 443 18.91 -34.20 0.88
C GLY A 443 18.15 -34.40 -0.43
N ASP A 444 17.31 -33.44 -0.83
CA ASP A 444 16.53 -33.50 -2.09
C ASP A 444 17.36 -33.09 -3.34
N GLY A 445 18.61 -32.61 -3.16
CA GLY A 445 19.48 -32.14 -4.23
C GLY A 445 20.48 -33.17 -4.78
N ASP A 446 20.57 -34.34 -4.14
CA ASP A 446 21.49 -35.44 -4.48
C ASP A 446 20.77 -36.70 -5.01
N GLU A 447 19.49 -36.59 -5.43
CA GLU A 447 18.77 -37.63 -6.21
C GLU A 447 18.55 -37.24 -7.68
#